data_AF-A0A524DBW3-F1
#
_entry.id   AF-A0A524DBW3-F1
#
_cell.length_a   1.000
_cell.length_b   1.000
_cell.length_c   1.000
_cell.angle_alpha   90.00
_cell.angle_beta   90.00
_cell.angle_gamma   90.00
#
_symmetry.space_group_name_H-M   'P 1'
#
loop_
_entity.id
_entity.type
_entity.pdbx_description
1 polymer ?
#
loop_
_entity_poly.entity_id
_entity_poly.type
_entity_poly.pdbx_seq_one_letter_code
_entity_poly.pdbx_strand_id
1 'polypeptide(L)'
;MYKQNLEVLKELFNWQEISEISVERIQEMSEKLGYPLNFEIQIKSTWGYYKKFTILSLDKTSRKNTMEPIFFLKYIREHFFSEILGFHLTYNYFDRELCANGYLAGLYQKKSFLRNQLIPYIFLRYVKGKSIDNYNIHEFKFQLGRMAYLHKLLSLYDVYDRHFIVRPDKSLCRIDFGRSFENLQKKYIGFKDFLKSNEINELDQEFQKGYNKEKEIIKRNLICKKNSFTKFIRSVKLLKQDHVVVSLIIERFVNRLIDHWSKIGFLNEMDITQIKWI
;
A
#
# COMPACT_ATOMS: atom_id res chain seq x y z
N MET A 1 -3.49 21.27 -9.57
CA MET A 1 -2.97 20.76 -8.28
C MET A 1 -2.41 21.95 -7.51
N TYR A 2 -2.69 22.05 -6.21
CA TYR A 2 -2.14 23.13 -5.38
C TYR A 2 -0.64 22.91 -5.15
N LYS A 3 0.19 23.96 -5.31
CA LYS A 3 1.64 23.89 -5.02
C LYS A 3 1.89 23.43 -3.58
N GLN A 4 1.09 23.92 -2.64
CA GLN A 4 1.15 23.51 -1.24
C GLN A 4 0.94 22.00 -1.05
N ASN A 5 0.03 21.37 -1.79
CA ASN A 5 -0.18 19.93 -1.69
C ASN A 5 1.08 19.17 -2.11
N LEU A 6 1.73 19.60 -3.19
CA LEU A 6 2.93 18.94 -3.69
C LEU A 6 4.06 18.95 -2.66
N GLU A 7 4.29 20.09 -1.99
CA GLU A 7 5.30 20.20 -0.93
C GLU A 7 4.96 19.28 0.25
N VAL A 8 3.72 19.31 0.72
CA VAL A 8 3.28 18.42 1.82
C VAL A 8 3.39 16.95 1.43
N LEU A 9 3.06 16.57 0.18
CA LEU A 9 3.20 15.20 -0.31
C LEU A 9 4.66 14.75 -0.39
N LYS A 10 5.58 15.64 -0.77
CA LYS A 10 7.03 15.40 -0.77
C LYS A 10 7.59 15.16 0.62
N GLU A 11 7.06 15.86 1.61
CA GLU A 11 7.43 15.68 3.02
C GLU A 11 6.85 14.39 3.62
N LEU A 12 5.61 14.06 3.27
CA LEU A 12 4.87 12.93 3.85
C LEU A 12 5.26 11.58 3.26
N PHE A 13 5.49 11.53 1.95
CA PHE A 13 5.63 10.27 1.21
C PHE A 13 6.98 10.19 0.51
N ASN A 14 7.35 8.97 0.09
CA ASN A 14 8.55 8.78 -0.73
C ASN A 14 8.27 9.28 -2.17
N TRP A 15 8.23 10.60 -2.33
CA TRP A 15 7.75 11.27 -3.53
C TRP A 15 8.85 11.37 -4.59
N GLN A 16 8.52 11.09 -5.85
CA GLN A 16 9.42 11.24 -6.99
C GLN A 16 8.63 11.74 -8.20
N GLU A 17 9.07 12.84 -8.78
CA GLU A 17 8.54 13.31 -10.06
C GLU A 17 9.44 12.79 -11.19
N ILE A 18 8.84 12.31 -12.28
CA ILE A 18 9.58 11.87 -13.47
C ILE A 18 8.98 12.51 -14.72
N SER A 19 9.84 12.89 -15.66
CA SER A 19 9.41 13.50 -16.92
C SER A 19 8.72 12.50 -17.84
N GLU A 20 9.11 11.23 -17.76
CA GLU A 20 8.63 10.13 -18.59
C GLU A 20 8.97 8.78 -17.95
N ILE A 21 8.52 7.70 -18.59
CA ILE A 21 8.93 6.33 -18.23
C ILE A 21 10.00 5.89 -19.20
N SER A 22 11.25 5.91 -18.74
CA SER A 22 12.42 5.45 -19.47
C SER A 22 13.30 4.55 -18.59
N VAL A 23 14.27 3.86 -19.18
CA VAL A 23 15.20 2.99 -18.44
C VAL A 23 15.99 3.79 -17.41
N GLU A 24 16.48 4.98 -17.79
CA GLU A 24 17.25 5.88 -16.93
C GLU A 24 16.43 6.29 -15.69
N ARG A 25 15.14 6.65 -15.89
CA ARG A 25 14.25 6.99 -14.77
C ARG A 25 13.95 5.80 -13.87
N ILE A 26 13.80 4.59 -14.43
CA ILE A 26 13.64 3.39 -13.61
C ILE A 26 14.90 3.11 -12.78
N GLN A 27 16.09 3.32 -13.33
CA GLN A 27 17.36 3.16 -12.60
C GLN A 27 17.45 4.14 -11.42
N GLU A 28 17.22 5.44 -11.64
CA GLU A 28 17.19 6.45 -10.55
C GLU A 28 16.18 6.08 -9.45
N MET A 29 14.98 5.63 -9.84
CA MET A 29 13.95 5.19 -8.89
C MET A 29 14.37 3.93 -8.11
N SER A 30 15.08 3.00 -8.76
CA SER A 30 15.57 1.77 -8.13
C SER A 30 16.63 2.06 -7.07
N GLU A 31 17.53 3.01 -7.33
CA GLU A 31 18.55 3.48 -6.39
C GLU A 31 17.90 4.11 -5.15
N LYS A 32 16.88 4.96 -5.36
CA LYS A 32 16.13 5.58 -4.26
C LYS A 32 15.39 4.57 -3.39
N LEU A 33 15.04 3.40 -3.93
CA LEU A 33 14.50 2.27 -3.17
C LEU A 33 15.56 1.37 -2.54
N GLY A 34 16.85 1.69 -2.69
CA GLY A 34 17.96 0.89 -2.17
C GLY A 34 18.16 -0.43 -2.93
N TYR A 35 17.78 -0.48 -4.21
CA TYR A 35 17.94 -1.65 -5.07
C TYR A 35 18.54 -1.23 -6.42
N PRO A 36 19.83 -0.84 -6.46
CA PRO A 36 20.49 -0.43 -7.69
C PRO A 36 20.49 -1.58 -8.72
N LEU A 37 20.14 -1.25 -9.96
CA LEU A 37 20.06 -2.20 -11.07
C LEU A 37 21.40 -2.29 -11.78
N ASN A 38 22.13 -3.40 -11.57
CA ASN A 38 23.45 -3.65 -12.18
C ASN A 38 23.38 -4.47 -13.48
N PHE A 39 22.20 -4.52 -14.10
CA PHE A 39 21.92 -5.33 -15.28
C PHE A 39 20.93 -4.59 -16.17
N GLU A 40 20.83 -5.03 -17.43
CA GLU A 40 19.87 -4.47 -18.38
C GLU A 40 18.43 -4.83 -17.99
N ILE A 41 17.51 -3.90 -18.25
CA ILE A 41 16.09 -4.08 -17.96
C ILE A 41 15.24 -3.90 -19.21
N GLN A 42 14.09 -4.56 -19.22
CA GLN A 42 13.03 -4.32 -20.18
C GLN A 42 11.77 -3.80 -19.49
N ILE A 43 11.20 -2.74 -20.04
CA ILE A 43 9.95 -2.15 -19.56
C ILE A 43 8.81 -2.67 -20.45
N LYS A 44 7.91 -3.49 -19.89
CA LYS A 44 6.69 -3.97 -20.58
C LYS A 44 5.47 -3.23 -20.07
N SER A 45 4.65 -2.69 -20.98
CA SER A 45 3.38 -2.06 -20.63
C SER A 45 2.20 -3.00 -20.89
N THR A 46 1.26 -3.08 -19.95
CA THR A 46 -0.03 -3.74 -20.17
C THR A 46 -1.08 -2.73 -20.60
N TRP A 47 -1.76 -3.01 -21.70
CA TRP A 47 -2.90 -2.22 -22.17
C TRP A 47 -4.17 -2.69 -21.42
N GLY A 48 -4.73 -1.82 -20.58
CA GLY A 48 -5.92 -2.12 -19.78
C GLY A 48 -6.37 -0.92 -18.95
N TYR A 49 -7.49 -1.07 -18.23
CA TYR A 49 -8.05 0.00 -17.39
C TYR A 49 -7.05 0.52 -16.36
N TYR A 50 -6.31 -0.41 -15.73
CA TYR A 50 -5.15 -0.14 -14.89
C TYR A 50 -3.89 -0.35 -15.73
N LYS A 51 -3.49 0.66 -16.52
CA LYS A 51 -2.23 0.57 -17.25
C LYS A 51 -1.08 0.46 -16.24
N LYS A 52 -0.32 -0.63 -16.35
CA LYS A 52 0.79 -1.00 -15.48
C LYS A 52 2.04 -1.20 -16.32
N PHE A 53 3.20 -0.92 -15.75
CA PHE A 53 4.49 -1.26 -16.32
C PHE A 53 5.13 -2.32 -15.45
N THR A 54 5.55 -3.40 -16.08
CA THR A 54 6.37 -4.42 -15.45
C THR A 54 7.79 -4.21 -15.91
N ILE A 55 8.69 -4.04 -14.95
CA ILE A 55 10.12 -3.90 -15.20
C ILE A 55 10.72 -5.28 -15.02
N LEU A 56 11.35 -5.81 -16.07
CA LEU A 56 11.91 -7.15 -16.13
C LEU A 56 13.43 -7.09 -16.16
N SER A 57 14.09 -8.03 -15.47
CA SER A 57 15.52 -8.29 -15.61
C SER A 57 15.80 -8.96 -16.96
N LEU A 58 16.82 -8.49 -17.65
CA LEU A 58 17.42 -9.17 -18.80
C LEU A 58 18.68 -9.96 -18.41
N ASP A 59 18.98 -10.08 -17.11
CA ASP A 59 20.11 -10.87 -16.64
C ASP A 59 19.98 -12.35 -17.05
N LYS A 60 20.81 -12.76 -18.01
CA LYS A 60 20.86 -14.11 -18.59
C LYS A 60 21.62 -15.10 -17.71
N THR A 61 22.21 -14.68 -16.59
CA THR A 61 22.90 -15.60 -15.65
C THR A 61 21.92 -16.53 -14.93
N SER A 62 20.62 -16.18 -14.93
CA SER A 62 19.54 -17.09 -14.58
C SER A 62 19.52 -18.28 -15.55
N ARG A 63 19.83 -19.49 -15.03
CA ARG A 63 19.79 -20.78 -15.75
C ARG A 63 18.47 -21.09 -16.48
N LYS A 64 17.45 -20.25 -16.34
CA LYS A 64 16.12 -20.44 -16.93
C LYS A 64 15.86 -19.64 -18.21
N ASN A 65 16.74 -18.75 -18.67
CA ASN A 65 16.46 -17.83 -19.80
C ASN A 65 15.12 -17.07 -19.66
N THR A 66 14.58 -16.96 -18.44
CA THR A 66 13.30 -16.32 -18.16
C THR A 66 13.55 -14.93 -17.61
N MET A 67 13.01 -13.92 -18.29
CA MET A 67 12.94 -12.56 -17.78
C MET A 67 12.18 -12.52 -16.45
N GLU A 68 12.84 -12.12 -15.37
CA GLU A 68 12.21 -12.05 -14.04
C GLU A 68 11.71 -10.62 -13.75
N PRO A 69 10.47 -10.43 -13.28
CA PRO A 69 9.99 -9.12 -12.88
C PRO A 69 10.65 -8.63 -11.59
N ILE A 70 11.03 -7.35 -11.58
CA ILE A 70 11.77 -6.72 -10.48
C ILE A 70 10.98 -5.57 -9.87
N PHE A 71 10.27 -4.81 -10.70
CA PHE A 71 9.43 -3.71 -10.24
C PHE A 71 8.12 -3.64 -11.00
N PHE A 72 7.17 -2.95 -10.39
CA PHE A 72 5.92 -2.54 -11.01
C PHE A 72 5.73 -1.04 -10.87
N LEU A 73 5.31 -0.40 -11.96
CA LEU A 73 4.77 0.96 -11.93
C LEU A 73 3.27 0.88 -12.22
N LYS A 74 2.45 1.19 -11.23
CA LYS A 74 0.99 1.25 -11.34
C LYS A 74 0.57 2.69 -11.53
N TYR A 75 -0.17 2.97 -12.61
CA TYR A 75 -0.90 4.22 -12.71
C TYR A 75 -2.18 4.16 -11.91
N ILE A 76 -2.49 5.27 -11.24
CA ILE A 76 -3.65 5.34 -10.38
C ILE A 76 -4.49 6.54 -10.78
N ARG A 77 -5.69 6.25 -11.30
CA ARG A 77 -6.65 7.27 -11.72
C ARG A 77 -7.55 7.73 -10.58
N GLU A 78 -7.87 6.82 -9.66
CA GLU A 78 -8.81 7.03 -8.57
C GLU A 78 -8.20 6.52 -7.27
N HIS A 79 -8.57 7.14 -6.15
CA HIS A 79 -8.11 6.76 -4.82
C HIS A 79 -6.58 6.74 -4.62
N PHE A 80 -5.82 7.49 -5.43
CA PHE A 80 -4.36 7.57 -5.31
C PHE A 80 -3.89 7.93 -3.90
N PHE A 81 -4.44 9.00 -3.31
CA PHE A 81 -4.10 9.40 -1.94
C PHE A 81 -4.39 8.29 -0.92
N SER A 82 -5.54 7.62 -1.04
CA SER A 82 -5.89 6.49 -0.18
C SER A 82 -4.90 5.33 -0.31
N GLU A 83 -4.50 4.98 -1.53
CA GLU A 83 -3.56 3.89 -1.79
C GLU A 83 -2.17 4.18 -1.21
N ILE A 84 -1.61 5.37 -1.48
CA ILE A 84 -0.29 5.75 -0.94
C ILE A 84 -0.32 5.86 0.58
N LEU A 85 -1.42 6.33 1.17
CA LEU A 85 -1.58 6.43 2.61
C LEU A 85 -1.64 5.03 3.25
N GLY A 86 -2.44 4.12 2.70
CA GLY A 86 -2.54 2.75 3.18
C GLY A 86 -1.19 2.02 3.11
N PHE A 87 -0.48 2.19 2.00
CA PHE A 87 0.86 1.62 1.85
C PHE A 87 1.87 2.25 2.81
N HIS A 88 1.90 3.59 2.91
CA HIS A 88 2.83 4.31 3.79
C HIS A 88 2.66 3.91 5.25
N LEU A 89 1.41 3.83 5.72
CA LEU A 89 1.10 3.42 7.08
C LEU A 89 1.53 1.98 7.35
N THR A 90 1.25 1.07 6.40
CA THR A 90 1.66 -0.33 6.51
C THR A 90 3.18 -0.45 6.58
N TYR A 91 3.89 0.21 5.67
CA TYR A 91 5.34 0.09 5.56
C TYR A 91 6.11 0.77 6.70
N ASN A 92 5.67 1.95 7.16
CA ASN A 92 6.44 2.75 8.13
C ASN A 92 6.01 2.58 9.58
N TYR A 93 4.75 2.27 9.85
CA TYR A 93 4.17 2.34 11.19
C TYR A 93 3.52 1.04 11.66
N PHE A 94 2.89 0.29 10.76
CA PHE A 94 2.30 -1.01 11.07
C PHE A 94 3.30 -2.11 10.76
N ASP A 95 2.95 -3.10 9.93
CA ASP A 95 3.84 -4.20 9.58
C ASP A 95 4.26 -4.18 8.10
N ARG A 96 5.53 -3.85 7.86
CA ARG A 96 6.12 -3.84 6.52
C ARG A 96 6.13 -5.22 5.86
N GLU A 97 6.09 -6.31 6.61
CA GLU A 97 6.05 -7.66 6.05
C GLU A 97 4.75 -7.94 5.30
N LEU A 98 3.66 -7.23 5.61
CA LEU A 98 2.35 -7.43 4.98
C LEU A 98 2.18 -6.64 3.67
N CYS A 99 3.18 -5.87 3.23
CA CYS A 99 3.13 -5.11 1.98
C CYS A 99 4.40 -5.31 1.13
N ALA A 100 4.46 -4.69 -0.05
CA ALA A 100 5.67 -4.74 -0.87
C ALA A 100 6.83 -4.02 -0.16
N ASN A 101 8.05 -4.49 -0.40
CA ASN A 101 9.22 -3.91 0.26
C ASN A 101 9.63 -2.60 -0.43
N GLY A 102 9.13 -1.48 0.10
CA GLY A 102 9.40 -0.14 -0.38
C GLY A 102 8.44 0.31 -1.48
N TYR A 103 8.25 1.62 -1.55
CA TYR A 103 7.50 2.26 -2.61
C TYR A 103 8.05 3.65 -2.93
N LEU A 104 7.83 4.08 -4.16
CA LEU A 104 7.83 5.48 -4.55
C LEU A 104 6.43 5.85 -5.02
N ALA A 105 6.04 7.09 -4.80
CA ALA A 105 4.83 7.66 -5.36
C ALA A 105 5.15 8.98 -6.05
N GLY A 106 4.35 9.41 -7.00
CA GLY A 106 4.49 10.74 -7.56
C GLY A 106 3.72 10.93 -8.84
N LEU A 107 4.19 11.87 -9.65
CA LEU A 107 3.56 12.22 -10.93
C LEU A 107 4.55 12.01 -12.06
N TYR A 108 4.08 11.46 -13.17
CA TYR A 108 4.81 11.55 -14.42
C TYR A 108 4.07 12.38 -15.45
N GLN A 109 4.83 13.08 -16.29
CA GLN A 109 4.29 13.91 -17.34
C GLN A 109 4.06 13.09 -18.61
N LYS A 110 2.80 12.80 -18.92
CA LYS A 110 2.46 12.23 -20.22
C LYS A 110 2.32 13.36 -21.23
N LYS A 111 3.33 13.51 -22.08
CA LYS A 111 3.26 14.37 -23.27
C LYS A 111 2.40 13.67 -24.32
N SER A 112 1.35 14.35 -24.79
CA SER A 112 0.61 13.97 -25.99
C SER A 112 0.55 15.18 -26.92
N PHE A 113 0.32 14.94 -28.21
CA PHE A 113 0.24 15.99 -29.22
C PHE A 113 -0.74 17.12 -28.87
N LEU A 114 -1.79 16.80 -28.09
CA LEU A 114 -2.86 17.75 -27.75
C LEU A 114 -2.81 18.27 -26.32
N ARG A 115 -2.20 17.54 -25.36
CA ARG A 115 -2.21 17.90 -23.93
C ARG A 115 -1.00 17.33 -23.17
N ASN A 116 -0.49 18.11 -22.23
CA ASN A 116 0.38 17.64 -21.15
C ASN A 116 -0.49 17.22 -19.97
N GLN A 117 -0.46 15.94 -19.60
CA GLN A 117 -1.21 15.43 -18.46
C GLN A 117 -0.24 14.93 -17.38
N LEU A 118 -0.43 15.37 -16.14
CA LEU A 118 0.22 14.78 -14.97
C LEU A 118 -0.56 13.55 -14.54
N ILE A 119 0.12 12.42 -14.41
CA ILE A 119 -0.51 11.15 -14.06
C ILE A 119 0.13 10.60 -12.80
N PRO A 120 -0.67 10.38 -11.73
CA PRO A 120 -0.19 9.75 -10.52
C PRO A 120 0.25 8.31 -10.73
N TYR A 121 1.33 7.94 -10.06
CA TYR A 121 1.87 6.59 -10.08
C TYR A 121 2.34 6.14 -8.70
N ILE A 122 2.34 4.82 -8.51
CA ILE A 122 3.09 4.14 -7.46
C ILE A 122 4.07 3.17 -8.13
N PHE A 123 5.32 3.23 -7.71
CA PHE A 123 6.37 2.32 -8.11
C PHE A 123 6.74 1.42 -6.93
N LEU A 124 6.61 0.11 -7.13
CA LEU A 124 6.78 -0.92 -6.10
C LEU A 124 7.81 -1.94 -6.54
N ARG A 125 8.55 -2.48 -5.58
CA ARG A 125 9.32 -3.70 -5.81
C ARG A 125 8.38 -4.87 -6.08
N TYR A 126 8.74 -5.69 -7.07
CA TYR A 126 8.03 -6.92 -7.38
C TYR A 126 8.03 -7.87 -6.17
N VAL A 127 6.86 -8.39 -5.85
CA VAL A 127 6.72 -9.40 -4.79
C VAL A 127 6.73 -10.77 -5.43
N LYS A 128 7.81 -11.52 -5.20
CA LYS A 128 7.94 -12.90 -5.69
C LYS A 128 6.91 -13.80 -5.01
N GLY A 129 6.19 -14.56 -5.81
CA GLY A 129 5.16 -15.47 -5.33
C GLY A 129 4.07 -15.71 -6.37
N LYS A 130 3.00 -16.37 -5.94
CA LYS A 130 1.75 -16.52 -6.71
C LYS A 130 0.58 -16.00 -5.90
N SER A 131 -0.54 -15.69 -6.55
CA SER A 131 -1.76 -15.33 -5.82
C SER A 131 -2.23 -16.50 -4.94
N ILE A 132 -2.89 -16.19 -3.82
CA ILE A 132 -3.34 -17.19 -2.85
C ILE A 132 -4.34 -18.20 -3.45
N ASP A 133 -5.04 -17.85 -4.53
CA ASP A 133 -5.93 -18.75 -5.30
C ASP A 133 -5.21 -19.97 -5.90
N ASN A 134 -3.87 -19.94 -5.98
CA ASN A 134 -3.05 -21.06 -6.42
C ASN A 134 -2.74 -22.06 -5.29
N TYR A 135 -3.31 -21.88 -4.10
CA TYR A 135 -3.00 -22.68 -2.92
C TYR A 135 -4.28 -23.07 -2.16
N ASN A 136 -4.15 -24.06 -1.26
CA ASN A 136 -5.20 -24.35 -0.29
C ASN A 136 -5.24 -23.22 0.76
N ILE A 137 -6.29 -22.40 0.70
CA ILE A 137 -6.43 -21.22 1.57
C ILE A 137 -6.46 -21.57 3.06
N HIS A 138 -6.90 -22.77 3.44
CA HIS A 138 -6.95 -23.21 4.83
C HIS A 138 -5.56 -23.38 5.47
N GLU A 139 -4.49 -23.52 4.67
CA GLU A 139 -3.10 -23.54 5.15
C GLU A 139 -2.60 -22.15 5.61
N PHE A 140 -3.36 -21.09 5.31
CA PHE A 140 -2.95 -19.71 5.56
C PHE A 140 -3.77 -19.02 6.65
N LYS A 141 -4.52 -19.76 7.47
CA LYS A 141 -5.37 -19.18 8.53
C LYS A 141 -4.61 -18.20 9.42
N PHE A 142 -3.40 -18.55 9.88
CA PHE A 142 -2.55 -17.62 10.62
C PHE A 142 -2.27 -16.31 9.87
N GLN A 143 -1.85 -16.39 8.60
CA GLN A 143 -1.50 -15.22 7.82
C GLN A 143 -2.73 -14.37 7.46
N LEU A 144 -3.89 -15.01 7.25
CA LEU A 144 -5.16 -14.32 7.03
C LEU A 144 -5.63 -13.60 8.29
N GLY A 145 -5.38 -14.17 9.47
CA GLY A 145 -5.58 -13.50 10.76
C GLY A 145 -4.81 -12.19 10.85
N ARG A 146 -3.52 -12.20 10.45
CA ARG A 146 -2.70 -10.98 10.39
C ARG A 146 -3.27 -9.95 9.41
N MET A 147 -3.58 -10.37 8.18
CA MET A 147 -4.18 -9.51 7.16
C MET A 147 -5.52 -8.91 7.59
N ALA A 148 -6.34 -9.67 8.32
CA ALA A 148 -7.63 -9.19 8.81
C ALA A 148 -7.50 -8.03 9.80
N TYR A 149 -6.50 -8.05 10.70
CA TYR A 149 -6.26 -6.90 11.58
C TYR A 149 -5.75 -5.68 10.80
N LEU A 150 -4.79 -5.86 9.89
CA LEU A 150 -4.32 -4.77 9.03
C LEU A 150 -5.47 -4.13 8.25
N HIS A 151 -6.33 -4.93 7.64
CA HIS A 151 -7.50 -4.42 6.91
C HIS A 151 -8.48 -3.67 7.81
N LYS A 152 -8.66 -4.13 9.06
CA LYS A 152 -9.48 -3.43 10.05
C LYS A 152 -8.92 -2.04 10.35
N LEU A 153 -7.60 -1.90 10.50
CA LEU A 153 -6.95 -0.61 10.71
C LEU A 153 -7.13 0.32 9.51
N LEU A 154 -6.99 -0.22 8.31
CA LEU A 154 -7.06 0.53 7.06
C LEU A 154 -8.49 0.74 6.54
N SER A 155 -9.50 0.13 7.16
CA SER A 155 -10.88 0.07 6.66
C SER A 155 -10.94 -0.35 5.18
N LEU A 156 -10.21 -1.43 4.85
CA LEU A 156 -10.07 -1.98 3.50
C LEU A 156 -11.18 -3.01 3.18
N TYR A 157 -12.13 -2.64 2.32
CA TYR A 157 -13.29 -3.48 1.99
C TYR A 157 -13.06 -4.40 0.78
N ASP A 158 -12.04 -4.15 -0.04
CA ASP A 158 -11.76 -4.97 -1.21
C ASP A 158 -10.78 -6.12 -0.89
N VAL A 159 -11.38 -7.26 -0.60
CA VAL A 159 -10.66 -8.48 -0.24
C VAL A 159 -10.92 -9.54 -1.31
N TYR A 160 -9.93 -9.78 -2.16
CA TYR A 160 -9.96 -10.77 -3.23
C TYR A 160 -8.62 -11.50 -3.27
N ASP A 161 -8.58 -12.75 -3.73
CA ASP A 161 -7.37 -13.58 -3.76
C ASP A 161 -6.21 -12.91 -4.49
N ARG A 162 -6.50 -12.24 -5.62
CA ARG A 162 -5.51 -11.49 -6.42
C ARG A 162 -4.78 -10.39 -5.64
N HIS A 163 -5.30 -9.95 -4.49
CA HIS A 163 -4.65 -8.94 -3.66
C HIS A 163 -3.57 -9.53 -2.74
N PHE A 164 -3.55 -10.86 -2.55
CA PHE A 164 -2.61 -11.56 -1.68
C PHE A 164 -1.65 -12.41 -2.50
N ILE A 165 -0.36 -12.12 -2.36
CA ILE A 165 0.72 -12.93 -2.92
C ILE A 165 1.32 -13.79 -1.81
N VAL A 166 1.35 -15.10 -2.04
CA VAL A 166 2.06 -16.08 -1.21
C VAL A 166 3.53 -16.06 -1.61
N ARG A 167 4.39 -15.59 -0.71
CA ARG A 167 5.85 -15.56 -0.89
C ARG A 167 6.47 -16.97 -0.74
N PRO A 168 7.72 -17.19 -1.18
CA PRO A 168 8.39 -18.49 -1.05
C PRO A 168 8.45 -19.05 0.38
N ASP A 169 8.48 -18.19 1.39
CA ASP A 169 8.46 -18.53 2.82
C ASP A 169 7.05 -18.76 3.38
N LYS A 170 6.03 -18.85 2.51
CA LYS A 170 4.60 -18.99 2.85
C LYS A 170 3.99 -17.79 3.60
N SER A 171 4.71 -16.67 3.73
CA SER A 171 4.11 -15.41 4.19
C SER A 171 3.17 -14.82 3.14
N LEU A 172 2.15 -14.09 3.60
CA LEU A 172 1.26 -13.33 2.72
C LEU A 172 1.72 -11.88 2.59
N CYS A 173 1.62 -11.35 1.38
CA CYS A 173 1.85 -9.96 1.06
C CYS A 173 0.62 -9.38 0.37
N ARG A 174 0.12 -8.24 0.84
CA ARG A 174 -0.87 -7.46 0.11
C ARG A 174 -0.17 -6.54 -0.90
N ILE A 175 -0.67 -6.49 -2.14
CA ILE A 175 -0.06 -5.71 -3.23
C ILE A 175 -0.92 -4.56 -3.76
N ASP A 176 -2.15 -4.39 -3.26
CA ASP A 176 -3.06 -3.33 -3.68
C ASP A 176 -3.75 -2.68 -2.47
N PHE A 177 -3.65 -1.35 -2.34
CA PHE A 177 -4.24 -0.59 -1.24
C PHE A 177 -5.29 0.43 -1.74
N GLY A 178 -5.75 0.30 -2.99
CA GLY A 178 -6.60 1.28 -3.68
C GLY A 178 -7.81 1.75 -2.88
N ARG A 179 -8.48 0.85 -2.16
CA ARG A 179 -9.68 1.18 -1.37
C ARG A 179 -9.43 1.39 0.11
N SER A 180 -8.19 1.69 0.50
CA SER A 180 -7.87 2.04 1.88
C SER A 180 -8.69 3.26 2.29
N PHE A 181 -9.32 3.18 3.45
CA PHE A 181 -10.11 4.26 4.04
C PHE A 181 -11.30 4.73 3.19
N GLU A 182 -11.73 3.93 2.21
CA GLU A 182 -12.86 4.28 1.34
C GLU A 182 -14.15 4.49 2.14
N ASN A 183 -14.34 3.70 3.21
CA ASN A 183 -15.53 3.80 4.05
C ASN A 183 -15.22 3.75 5.55
N LEU A 184 -14.93 4.92 6.10
CA LEU A 184 -14.70 5.13 7.54
C LEU A 184 -15.98 5.38 8.34
N GLN A 185 -17.14 5.51 7.67
CA GLN A 185 -18.40 5.87 8.31
C GLN A 185 -19.23 4.65 8.73
N LYS A 186 -19.13 3.54 8.00
CA LYS A 186 -19.82 2.30 8.34
C LYS A 186 -19.03 1.51 9.37
N LYS A 187 -19.73 0.68 10.16
CA LYS A 187 -19.07 -0.39 10.92
C LYS A 187 -18.31 -1.24 9.90
N TYR A 188 -17.01 -1.38 10.07
CA TYR A 188 -16.19 -2.23 9.22
C TYR A 188 -16.71 -3.68 9.32
N ILE A 189 -17.47 -4.10 8.31
CA ILE A 189 -17.94 -5.48 8.14
C ILE A 189 -16.83 -6.35 7.54
N GLY A 190 -15.90 -5.72 6.81
CA GLY A 190 -14.55 -6.19 6.60
C GLY A 190 -14.34 -7.47 5.82
N PHE A 191 -13.19 -8.11 6.12
CA PHE A 191 -12.68 -9.39 5.62
C PHE A 191 -13.71 -10.54 5.70
N LYS A 192 -14.85 -10.35 6.37
CA LYS A 192 -15.89 -11.35 6.61
C LYS A 192 -16.45 -11.97 5.35
N ASP A 193 -16.73 -11.18 4.32
CA ASP A 193 -17.28 -11.73 3.08
C ASP A 193 -16.29 -12.69 2.42
N PHE A 194 -14.99 -12.33 2.44
CA PHE A 194 -13.90 -13.17 1.97
C PHE A 194 -13.71 -14.44 2.82
N LEU A 195 -13.80 -14.33 4.16
CA LEU A 195 -13.71 -15.51 5.03
C LEU A 195 -14.90 -16.45 4.81
N LYS A 196 -16.11 -15.88 4.68
CA LYS A 196 -17.34 -16.63 4.46
C LYS A 196 -17.30 -17.37 3.13
N SER A 197 -16.87 -16.71 2.05
CA SER A 197 -16.77 -17.34 0.73
C SER A 197 -15.75 -18.47 0.67
N ASN A 198 -14.76 -18.46 1.58
CA ASN A 198 -13.69 -19.44 1.68
C ASN A 198 -13.87 -20.39 2.88
N GLU A 199 -15.03 -20.37 3.54
CA GLU A 199 -15.35 -21.24 4.69
C GLU A 199 -14.32 -21.18 5.83
N ILE A 200 -13.71 -20.00 6.05
CA ILE A 200 -12.77 -19.76 7.14
C ILE A 200 -13.52 -19.18 8.34
N ASN A 201 -13.48 -19.89 9.46
CA ASN A 201 -14.03 -19.40 10.72
C ASN A 201 -13.09 -18.34 11.32
N GLU A 202 -13.57 -17.11 11.50
CA GLU A 202 -12.81 -16.03 12.15
C GLU A 202 -12.44 -16.38 13.60
N LEU A 203 -13.19 -17.27 14.26
CA LEU A 203 -12.92 -17.75 15.63
C LEU A 203 -11.93 -18.91 15.69
N ASP A 204 -11.42 -19.40 14.56
CA ASP A 204 -10.40 -20.45 14.52
C ASP A 204 -9.15 -20.04 15.33
N GLN A 205 -8.61 -20.98 16.10
CA GLN A 205 -7.49 -20.69 17.01
C GLN A 205 -6.24 -20.20 16.26
N GLU A 206 -5.96 -20.76 15.08
CA GLU A 206 -4.80 -20.39 14.27
C GLU A 206 -4.99 -18.99 13.68
N PHE A 207 -6.19 -18.68 13.21
CA PHE A 207 -6.56 -17.34 12.74
C PHE A 207 -6.42 -16.30 13.85
N GLN A 208 -6.97 -16.58 15.03
CA GLN A 208 -6.89 -15.68 16.19
C GLN A 208 -5.44 -15.49 16.67
N LYS A 209 -4.60 -16.54 16.62
CA LYS A 209 -3.15 -16.41 16.87
C LYS A 209 -2.51 -15.41 15.92
N GLY A 210 -2.84 -15.49 14.62
CA GLY A 210 -2.37 -14.54 13.61
C GLY A 210 -2.84 -13.11 13.86
N TYR A 211 -4.13 -12.93 14.11
CA TYR A 211 -4.73 -11.63 14.41
C TYR A 211 -4.06 -10.95 15.61
N ASN A 212 -3.89 -11.68 16.72
CA ASN A 212 -3.23 -11.16 17.92
C ASN A 212 -1.72 -10.92 17.71
N LYS A 213 -1.04 -11.77 16.93
CA LYS A 213 0.36 -11.53 16.58
C LYS A 213 0.53 -10.18 15.86
N GLU A 214 -0.37 -9.86 14.94
CA GLU A 214 -0.32 -8.60 14.20
C GLU A 214 -0.51 -7.40 15.14
N LYS A 215 -1.45 -7.47 16.09
CA LYS A 215 -1.61 -6.45 17.13
C LYS A 215 -0.29 -6.18 17.86
N GLU A 216 0.39 -7.25 18.26
CA GLU A 216 1.67 -7.15 19.00
C GLU A 216 2.79 -6.58 18.13
N ILE A 217 2.89 -6.96 16.86
CA ILE A 217 3.88 -6.40 15.93
C ILE A 217 3.65 -4.89 15.79
N ILE A 218 2.42 -4.48 15.51
CA ILE A 218 2.07 -3.06 15.33
C ILE A 218 2.32 -2.27 16.61
N LYS A 219 1.94 -2.81 17.77
CA LYS A 219 2.21 -2.20 19.07
C LYS A 219 3.70 -1.94 19.25
N ARG A 220 4.55 -2.94 19.01
CA ARG A 220 6.01 -2.83 19.12
C ARG A 220 6.57 -1.81 18.14
N ASN A 221 6.12 -1.82 16.89
CA ASN A 221 6.59 -0.89 15.87
C ASN A 221 6.22 0.57 16.20
N LEU A 222 5.12 0.78 16.92
CA LEU A 222 4.68 2.11 17.34
C LEU A 222 5.35 2.63 18.61
N ILE A 223 5.93 1.79 19.49
CA ILE A 223 6.51 2.21 20.80
C ILE A 223 7.40 3.46 20.65
N CYS A 224 8.35 3.44 19.71
CA CYS A 224 9.28 4.55 19.48
C CYS A 224 8.84 5.48 18.33
N LYS A 225 7.68 5.24 17.72
CA LYS A 225 7.17 5.99 16.56
C LYS A 225 5.89 6.77 16.85
N LYS A 226 5.34 6.74 18.07
CA LYS A 226 4.08 7.43 18.41
C LYS A 226 4.09 8.91 18.04
N ASN A 227 5.17 9.62 18.36
CA ASN A 227 5.31 11.05 18.07
C ASN A 227 5.40 11.32 16.57
N SER A 228 6.21 10.54 15.85
CA SER A 228 6.34 10.70 14.40
C SER A 228 5.06 10.30 13.66
N PHE A 229 4.36 9.27 14.11
CA PHE A 229 3.04 8.86 13.60
C PHE A 229 1.98 9.95 13.84
N THR A 230 1.94 10.52 15.05
CA THR A 230 1.04 11.64 15.37
C THR A 230 1.35 12.84 14.48
N LYS A 231 2.63 13.20 14.32
CA LYS A 231 3.06 14.30 13.45
C LYS A 231 2.67 14.03 11.99
N PHE A 232 2.86 12.81 11.51
CA PHE A 232 2.45 12.40 10.16
C PHE A 232 0.94 12.61 9.93
N ILE A 233 0.08 12.10 10.84
CA ILE A 233 -1.37 12.28 10.73
C ILE A 233 -1.77 13.77 10.83
N ARG A 234 -1.08 14.58 11.63
CA ARG A 234 -1.29 16.04 11.68
C ARG A 234 -0.91 16.71 10.36
N SER A 235 0.24 16.35 9.79
CA SER A 235 0.72 16.90 8.53
C SER A 235 -0.21 16.54 7.35
N VAL A 236 -0.90 15.40 7.40
CA VAL A 236 -1.96 15.07 6.42
C VAL A 236 -3.06 16.15 6.39
N LYS A 237 -3.44 16.77 7.53
CA LYS A 237 -4.46 17.83 7.57
C LYS A 237 -4.07 19.09 6.78
N LEU A 238 -2.78 19.28 6.47
CA LEU A 238 -2.30 20.43 5.68
C LEU A 238 -2.62 20.30 4.18
N LEU A 239 -3.01 19.11 3.74
CA LEU A 239 -3.45 18.88 2.37
C LEU A 239 -4.82 19.51 2.12
N LYS A 240 -5.00 20.05 0.92
CA LYS A 240 -6.27 20.57 0.41
C LYS A 240 -6.86 19.61 -0.61
N GLN A 241 -8.18 19.61 -0.76
CA GLN A 241 -8.83 18.83 -1.80
C GLN A 241 -8.40 19.34 -3.19
N ASP A 242 -8.01 18.44 -4.09
CA ASP A 242 -7.82 18.70 -5.51
C ASP A 242 -8.21 17.50 -6.37
N HIS A 243 -8.54 17.74 -7.64
CA HIS A 243 -9.04 16.68 -8.53
C HIS A 243 -7.96 15.77 -9.14
N VAL A 244 -6.68 15.95 -8.79
CA VAL A 244 -5.56 15.21 -9.38
C VAL A 244 -5.01 14.17 -8.43
N VAL A 245 -4.73 14.56 -7.18
CA VAL A 245 -4.03 13.72 -6.19
C VAL A 245 -4.90 13.50 -4.96
N VAL A 246 -5.59 14.53 -4.47
CA VAL A 246 -6.34 14.51 -3.21
C VAL A 246 -7.81 14.79 -3.43
N SER A 247 -8.56 13.81 -3.95
CA SER A 247 -9.96 14.02 -4.36
C SER A 247 -10.98 14.19 -3.21
N LEU A 248 -10.53 14.13 -1.95
CA LEU A 248 -11.36 14.11 -0.75
C LEU A 248 -11.15 15.35 0.14
N ILE A 249 -12.18 15.68 0.92
CA ILE A 249 -12.11 16.76 1.93
C ILE A 249 -11.25 16.25 3.11
N ILE A 250 -10.00 16.70 3.16
CA ILE A 250 -8.96 16.18 4.05
C ILE A 250 -9.32 16.30 5.53
N GLU A 251 -9.85 17.45 5.97
CA GLU A 251 -10.22 17.64 7.37
C GLU A 251 -11.27 16.60 7.83
N ARG A 252 -12.34 16.44 7.03
CA ARG A 252 -13.38 15.44 7.27
C ARG A 252 -12.82 14.03 7.25
N PHE A 253 -11.87 13.76 6.35
CA PHE A 253 -11.23 12.46 6.24
C PHE A 253 -10.41 12.12 7.48
N VAL A 254 -9.54 13.03 7.95
CA VAL A 254 -8.69 12.79 9.12
C VAL A 254 -9.55 12.60 10.37
N ASN A 255 -10.59 13.42 10.57
CA ASN A 255 -11.49 13.25 11.72
C ASN A 255 -12.17 11.87 11.69
N ARG A 256 -12.67 11.44 10.52
CA ARG A 256 -13.26 10.09 10.36
C ARG A 256 -12.25 8.96 10.57
N LEU A 257 -10.99 9.16 10.19
CA LEU A 257 -9.93 8.19 10.41
C LEU A 257 -9.67 7.99 11.91
N ILE A 258 -9.58 9.10 12.65
CA ILE A 258 -9.42 9.11 14.11
C ILE A 258 -10.62 8.45 14.78
N ASP A 259 -11.84 8.79 14.36
CA ASP A 259 -13.08 8.18 14.87
C ASP A 259 -13.10 6.67 14.63
N HIS A 260 -12.75 6.22 13.43
CA HIS A 260 -12.65 4.81 13.10
C HIS A 260 -11.67 4.09 14.01
N TRP A 261 -10.46 4.60 14.14
CA TRP A 261 -9.42 4.06 15.02
C TRP A 261 -9.82 4.05 16.50
N SER A 262 -10.55 5.08 16.95
CA SER A 262 -11.10 5.12 18.31
C SER A 262 -12.15 4.01 18.51
N LYS A 263 -13.10 3.87 17.56
CA LYS A 263 -14.18 2.86 17.62
C LYS A 263 -13.67 1.42 17.63
N ILE A 264 -12.59 1.14 16.90
CA ILE A 264 -11.99 -0.20 16.88
C ILE A 264 -11.02 -0.47 18.04
N GLY A 265 -10.84 0.50 18.95
CA GLY A 265 -9.97 0.40 20.13
C GLY A 265 -8.49 0.68 19.86
N PHE A 266 -8.07 0.87 18.60
CA PHE A 266 -6.67 1.00 18.21
C PHE A 266 -5.92 2.12 18.96
N LEU A 267 -6.53 3.31 19.07
CA LEU A 267 -5.87 4.45 19.73
C LEU A 267 -5.57 4.19 21.21
N ASN A 268 -6.45 3.45 21.90
CA ASN A 268 -6.27 3.12 23.31
C ASN A 268 -5.29 1.94 23.45
N GLU A 269 -5.44 0.90 22.63
CA GLU A 269 -4.56 -0.29 22.65
C GLU A 269 -3.09 0.05 22.37
N MET A 270 -2.84 1.01 21.49
CA MET A 270 -1.49 1.46 21.13
C MET A 270 -0.99 2.65 21.95
N ASP A 271 -1.83 3.19 22.84
CA ASP A 271 -1.55 4.38 23.65
C ASP A 271 -1.08 5.57 22.76
N ILE A 272 -1.95 5.95 21.82
CA ILE A 272 -1.77 7.09 20.88
C ILE A 272 -2.99 8.01 20.95
N THR A 273 -3.48 8.28 22.16
CA THR A 273 -4.68 9.10 22.38
C THR A 273 -4.45 10.58 22.06
N GLN A 274 -3.20 11.03 22.03
CA GLN A 274 -2.78 12.37 21.62
C GLN A 274 -3.22 12.79 20.21
N ILE A 275 -3.59 11.82 19.36
CA ILE A 275 -4.16 12.06 18.03
C ILE A 275 -5.61 12.58 18.12
N LYS A 276 -6.34 12.35 19.22
CA LYS A 276 -7.73 12.79 19.39
C LYS A 276 -7.88 14.31 19.55
N TRP A 277 -6.81 15.01 19.93
CA TRP A 277 -6.79 16.46 20.17
C TRP A 277 -6.33 17.24 18.93
N ILE A 278 -6.52 16.68 17.74
CA ILE A 278 -6.15 17.28 16.45
C ILE A 278 -7.40 17.78 15.75
#